data_AF-Q64G91-F1
#
_entry.id   AF-Q64G91-F1
#
_cell.length_a   1.000
_cell.length_b   1.000
_cell.length_c   1.000
_cell.angle_alpha   90.00
_cell.angle_beta   90.00
_cell.angle_gamma   90.00
#
_symmetry.space_group_name_H-M   'P 1'
#
loop_
_entity.id
_entity.type
_entity.pdbx_description
1 polymer ?
#
loop_
_entity_poly.entity_id
_entity_poly.type
_entity_poly.pdbx_seq_one_letter_code
_entity_poly.pdbx_strand_id
1 'polypeptide(L)'
;MKKVKRSFDDYVAYFREGSLDDRQIAKKLGVSRVNVWRMRQKWESGESVVNQDSRVTISEDTFEHLLSQTFRSEVNARKVRSELDLERANLELGFINAFKQYSSVELVSMYTKIENLRAEIDALNKASNKKNKQVVNGEINSLKSELDEYIKECSIREMELYYECMKKLATANEAESKSNYKNSKGHK
;
A
#
# COMPACT_ATOMS: atom_id res chain seq x y z
N MET A 1 -0.99 -67.11 18.33
CA MET A 1 0.45 -67.15 17.98
C MET A 1 1.01 -65.74 18.02
N LYS A 2 2.03 -65.46 18.84
CA LYS A 2 2.72 -64.16 18.86
C LYS A 2 3.45 -64.00 17.51
N LYS A 3 3.08 -63.00 16.70
CA LYS A 3 3.79 -62.71 15.44
C LYS A 3 5.14 -62.10 15.80
N VAL A 4 6.22 -62.83 15.55
CA VAL A 4 7.58 -62.28 15.69
C VAL A 4 7.73 -61.19 14.64
N LYS A 5 7.94 -59.94 15.06
CA LYS A 5 8.26 -58.85 14.14
C LYS A 5 9.72 -59.05 13.69
N ARG A 6 9.93 -59.14 12.38
CA ARG A 6 11.25 -59.23 11.74
C ARG A 6 11.49 -57.94 10.96
N SER A 7 12.72 -57.41 11.06
CA SER A 7 13.12 -56.22 10.31
C SER A 7 13.25 -56.56 8.82
N PHE A 8 13.31 -55.56 7.95
CA PHE A 8 13.56 -55.80 6.51
C PHE A 8 14.94 -56.43 6.28
N ASP A 9 15.95 -55.99 7.04
CA ASP A 9 17.32 -56.48 6.95
C ASP A 9 17.44 -57.98 7.27
N ASP A 10 16.59 -58.49 8.18
CA ASP A 10 16.50 -59.92 8.49
C ASP A 10 16.15 -60.76 7.24
N TYR A 11 15.39 -60.20 6.29
CA TYR A 11 15.05 -60.87 5.02
C TYR A 11 16.14 -60.69 3.96
N VAL A 12 16.71 -59.48 3.87
CA VAL A 12 17.73 -59.12 2.89
C VAL A 12 18.97 -60.02 3.00
N ALA A 13 19.36 -60.40 4.22
CA ALA A 13 20.47 -61.34 4.45
C ALA A 13 20.29 -62.66 3.66
N TYR A 14 19.07 -63.24 3.70
CA TYR A 14 18.76 -64.48 2.98
C TYR A 14 18.58 -64.25 1.47
N PHE A 15 18.06 -63.10 1.06
CA PHE A 15 17.90 -62.78 -0.36
C PHE A 15 19.24 -62.62 -1.07
N ARG A 16 20.23 -62.00 -0.39
CA ARG A 16 21.61 -61.89 -0.89
C ARG A 16 22.33 -63.23 -0.96
N GLU A 17 22.08 -64.12 -0.01
CA GLU A 17 22.69 -65.46 0.03
C GLU A 17 22.19 -66.35 -1.13
N GLY A 18 20.92 -66.19 -1.54
CA GLY A 18 20.34 -66.83 -2.74
C GLY A 18 20.15 -68.35 -2.65
N SER A 19 20.54 -68.97 -1.54
CA SER A 19 20.57 -70.43 -1.35
C SER A 19 19.25 -71.04 -0.87
N LEU A 20 18.26 -70.21 -0.50
CA LEU A 20 17.00 -70.65 0.12
C LEU A 20 15.78 -70.14 -0.64
N ASP A 21 14.79 -71.02 -0.83
CA ASP A 21 13.46 -70.66 -1.32
C ASP A 21 12.62 -69.96 -0.23
N ASP A 22 11.62 -69.17 -0.63
CA ASP A 22 10.72 -68.40 0.23
C ASP A 22 10.06 -69.26 1.31
N ARG A 23 9.79 -70.55 1.04
CA ARG A 23 9.24 -71.47 2.04
C ARG A 23 10.23 -71.78 3.16
N GLN A 24 11.52 -71.89 2.83
CA GLN A 24 12.58 -72.15 3.80
C GLN A 24 12.89 -70.89 4.62
N ILE A 25 12.93 -69.72 3.97
CA ILE A 25 13.10 -68.42 4.61
C ILE A 25 11.96 -68.14 5.60
N ALA A 26 10.71 -68.41 5.20
CA ALA A 26 9.54 -68.28 6.06
C ALA A 26 9.64 -69.13 7.34
N LYS A 27 10.09 -70.39 7.22
CA LYS A 27 10.29 -71.29 8.35
C LYS A 27 11.41 -70.82 9.27
N LYS A 28 12.54 -70.32 8.72
CA LYS A 28 13.67 -69.79 9.50
C LYS A 28 13.29 -68.50 10.25
N LEU A 29 12.59 -67.59 9.60
CA LEU A 29 12.21 -66.30 10.17
C LEU A 29 10.96 -66.36 11.07
N GLY A 30 10.19 -67.45 10.99
CA GLY A 30 8.95 -67.63 11.75
C GLY A 30 7.80 -66.77 11.23
N VAL A 31 7.75 -66.53 9.92
CA VAL A 31 6.80 -65.64 9.23
C VAL A 31 6.07 -66.38 8.11
N SER A 32 5.02 -65.76 7.55
CA SER A 32 4.30 -66.37 6.42
C SER A 32 5.12 -66.30 5.12
N ARG A 33 4.96 -67.30 4.25
CA ARG A 33 5.57 -67.29 2.91
C ARG A 33 5.17 -66.05 2.10
N VAL A 34 3.92 -65.60 2.24
CA VAL A 34 3.41 -64.39 1.57
C VAL A 34 4.17 -63.13 2.03
N ASN A 35 4.53 -63.04 3.31
CA ASN A 35 5.32 -61.92 3.81
C ASN A 35 6.74 -61.93 3.23
N VAL A 36 7.37 -63.10 3.12
CA VAL A 36 8.69 -63.23 2.48
C VAL A 36 8.62 -62.79 1.01
N TRP A 37 7.62 -63.26 0.26
CA TRP A 37 7.43 -62.88 -1.14
C TRP A 37 7.26 -61.37 -1.32
N ARG A 38 6.45 -60.71 -0.46
CA ARG A 38 6.29 -59.24 -0.48
C ARG A 38 7.60 -58.50 -0.20
N MET A 39 8.40 -58.99 0.75
CA MET A 39 9.70 -58.38 1.06
C MET A 39 10.72 -58.62 -0.05
N ARG A 40 10.68 -59.78 -0.72
CA ARG A 40 11.52 -60.09 -1.87
C ARG A 40 11.21 -59.17 -3.04
N GLN A 41 9.93 -59.01 -3.37
CA GLN A 41 9.50 -58.08 -4.42
C GLN A 41 9.92 -56.64 -4.12
N LYS A 42 9.80 -56.20 -2.86
CA LYS A 42 10.28 -54.88 -2.42
C LYS A 42 11.81 -54.73 -2.50
N TRP A 43 12.55 -55.82 -2.28
CA TRP A 43 14.01 -55.82 -2.39
C TRP A 43 14.48 -55.83 -3.86
N GLU A 44 13.83 -56.65 -4.70
CA GLU A 44 14.10 -56.76 -6.14
C GLU A 44 13.70 -55.51 -6.92
N SER A 45 12.67 -54.78 -6.47
CA SER A 45 12.25 -53.53 -7.10
C SER A 45 13.23 -52.37 -6.90
N GLY A 46 14.24 -52.54 -6.04
CA GLY A 46 15.23 -51.51 -5.75
C GLY A 46 14.63 -50.24 -5.14
N GLU A 47 13.41 -50.33 -4.58
CA GLU A 47 12.73 -49.23 -3.91
C GLU A 47 13.52 -48.90 -2.64
N SER A 48 14.47 -47.98 -2.78
CA SER A 48 15.30 -47.51 -1.69
C SER A 48 14.38 -47.06 -0.57
N VAL A 49 14.70 -47.48 0.65
CA VAL A 49 14.08 -46.96 1.87
C VAL A 49 14.10 -45.44 1.72
N VAL A 50 12.92 -44.85 1.54
CA VAL A 50 12.70 -43.42 1.53
C VAL A 50 13.38 -42.89 2.78
N ASN A 51 14.53 -42.27 2.58
CA ASN A 51 15.32 -41.67 3.64
C ASN A 51 14.42 -40.59 4.25
N GLN A 52 14.14 -40.73 5.54
CA GLN A 52 13.55 -39.68 6.38
C GLN A 52 14.59 -38.55 6.58
N ASP A 53 14.98 -37.90 5.50
CA ASP A 53 15.66 -36.62 5.59
C ASP A 53 14.87 -35.65 4.70
N SER A 54 14.06 -34.82 5.33
CA SER A 54 13.25 -33.77 4.70
C SER A 54 14.12 -32.63 4.17
N ARG A 55 15.30 -32.94 3.61
CA ARG A 55 16.22 -31.97 3.03
C ARG A 55 15.89 -31.84 1.55
N VAL A 56 15.29 -30.70 1.22
CA VAL A 56 15.20 -30.22 -0.15
C VAL A 56 16.59 -29.78 -0.57
N THR A 57 17.18 -30.45 -1.55
CA THR A 57 18.45 -30.05 -2.18
C THR A 57 18.14 -29.22 -3.41
N ILE A 58 18.62 -27.98 -3.47
CA ILE A 58 18.48 -27.06 -4.61
C ILE A 58 19.86 -26.83 -5.23
N SER A 59 19.92 -26.66 -6.56
CA SER A 59 21.18 -26.30 -7.23
C SER A 59 21.56 -24.85 -6.90
N GLU A 60 22.86 -24.59 -6.84
CA GLU A 60 23.41 -23.25 -6.61
C GLU A 60 22.89 -22.25 -7.65
N ASP A 61 22.87 -22.63 -8.94
CA ASP A 61 22.33 -21.79 -10.02
C ASP A 61 20.86 -21.40 -9.79
N THR A 62 20.03 -22.32 -9.29
CA THR A 62 18.61 -22.04 -9.00
C THR A 62 18.49 -21.07 -7.83
N PHE A 63 19.33 -21.25 -6.80
CA PHE A 63 19.36 -20.36 -5.65
C PHE A 63 19.79 -18.94 -6.05
N GLU A 64 20.87 -18.80 -6.82
CA GLU A 64 21.38 -17.51 -7.30
C GLU A 64 20.40 -16.80 -8.23
N HIS A 65 19.69 -17.56 -9.06
CA HIS A 65 18.63 -17.02 -9.90
C HIS A 65 17.47 -16.44 -9.05
N LEU A 66 17.01 -17.17 -8.04
CA LEU A 66 15.96 -16.72 -7.14
C LEU A 66 16.37 -15.47 -6.34
N LEU A 67 17.60 -15.42 -5.85
CA LEU A 67 18.14 -14.23 -5.20
C LEU A 67 18.15 -13.03 -6.14
N SER A 68 18.70 -13.20 -7.35
CA SER A 68 18.75 -12.16 -8.37
C SER A 68 17.37 -11.64 -8.75
N GLN A 69 16.39 -12.54 -8.91
CA GLN A 69 15.01 -12.18 -9.20
C GLN A 69 14.38 -11.42 -8.04
N THR A 70 14.62 -11.84 -6.80
CA THR A 70 14.07 -11.21 -5.60
C THR A 70 14.60 -9.77 -5.47
N PHE A 71 15.91 -9.56 -5.58
CA PHE A 71 16.49 -8.23 -5.54
C PHE A 71 16.01 -7.32 -6.68
N ARG A 72 15.86 -7.86 -7.90
CA ARG A 72 15.27 -7.10 -9.01
C ARG A 72 13.84 -6.68 -8.72
N SER A 73 13.02 -7.58 -8.19
CA SER A 73 11.63 -7.27 -7.84
C SER A 73 11.53 -6.21 -6.75
N GLU A 74 12.42 -6.25 -5.77
CA GLU A 74 12.51 -5.25 -4.70
C GLU A 74 12.91 -3.87 -5.25
N VAL A 75 13.96 -3.81 -6.09
CA VAL A 75 14.39 -2.55 -6.72
C VAL A 75 13.28 -1.95 -7.58
N ASN A 76 12.58 -2.78 -8.36
CA ASN A 76 11.45 -2.34 -9.16
C ASN A 76 10.30 -1.81 -8.28
N ALA A 77 9.97 -2.49 -7.17
CA ALA A 77 8.95 -2.02 -6.25
C ALA A 77 9.31 -0.67 -5.61
N ARG A 78 10.59 -0.48 -5.22
CA ARG A 78 11.07 0.82 -4.70
C ARG A 78 10.96 1.92 -5.75
N LYS A 79 11.30 1.63 -7.01
CA LYS A 79 11.18 2.58 -8.11
C LYS A 79 9.72 3.00 -8.32
N VAL A 80 8.80 2.04 -8.45
CA VAL A 80 7.37 2.31 -8.62
C VAL A 80 6.83 3.13 -7.45
N ARG A 81 7.24 2.82 -6.22
CA ARG A 81 6.85 3.61 -5.04
C ARG A 81 7.33 5.05 -5.15
N SER A 82 8.59 5.28 -5.55
CA SER A 82 9.11 6.65 -5.71
C SER A 82 8.40 7.43 -6.83
N GLU A 83 8.04 6.77 -7.93
CA GLU A 83 7.26 7.38 -9.01
C GLU A 83 5.85 7.74 -8.53
N LEU A 84 5.21 6.85 -7.77
CA LEU A 84 3.89 7.12 -7.17
C LEU A 84 3.94 8.29 -6.17
N ASP A 85 4.96 8.35 -5.32
CA ASP A 85 5.14 9.44 -4.36
C ASP A 85 5.33 10.79 -5.09
N LEU A 86 6.04 10.79 -6.22
CA LEU A 86 6.23 11.97 -7.07
C LEU A 86 4.92 12.41 -7.76
N GLU A 87 4.17 11.47 -8.34
CA GLU A 87 2.88 11.78 -8.96
C GLU A 87 1.85 12.29 -7.92
N ARG A 88 1.88 11.73 -6.72
CA ARG A 88 1.07 12.24 -5.61
C ARG A 88 1.44 13.69 -5.27
N ALA A 89 2.72 14.01 -5.14
CA ALA A 89 3.17 15.37 -4.87
C ALA A 89 2.77 16.35 -5.99
N ASN A 90 2.87 15.92 -7.25
CA ASN A 90 2.42 16.71 -8.40
C ASN A 90 0.91 16.99 -8.34
N LEU A 91 0.11 15.98 -7.97
CA LEU A 91 -1.33 16.15 -7.81
C LEU A 91 -1.67 17.12 -6.67
N GLU A 92 -1.00 17.00 -5.53
CA GLU A 92 -1.16 17.92 -4.38
C GLU A 92 -0.84 19.37 -4.77
N LEU A 93 0.28 19.59 -5.47
CA LEU A 93 0.67 20.91 -5.97
C LEU A 93 -0.31 21.45 -7.02
N GLY A 94 -0.73 20.60 -7.97
CA GLY A 94 -1.70 20.95 -8.99
C GLY A 94 -3.03 21.39 -8.39
N PHE A 95 -3.51 20.66 -7.39
CA PHE A 95 -4.71 21.00 -6.64
C PHE A 95 -4.58 22.35 -5.92
N ILE A 96 -3.49 22.57 -5.19
CA ILE A 96 -3.25 23.84 -4.48
C ILE A 96 -3.28 25.02 -5.45
N ASN A 97 -2.63 24.88 -6.62
CA ASN A 97 -2.59 25.95 -7.63
C ASN A 97 -3.97 26.22 -8.22
N ALA A 98 -4.72 25.18 -8.58
CA ALA A 98 -6.09 25.32 -9.10
C ALA A 98 -7.02 25.96 -8.06
N PHE A 99 -6.91 25.55 -6.79
CA PHE A 99 -7.70 26.12 -5.72
C PHE A 99 -7.38 27.60 -5.49
N LYS A 100 -6.09 27.99 -5.51
CA LYS A 100 -5.69 29.40 -5.40
C LYS A 100 -6.23 30.26 -6.54
N GLN A 101 -6.26 29.73 -7.76
CA GLN A 101 -6.86 30.42 -8.90
C GLN A 101 -8.36 30.60 -8.70
N TYR A 102 -9.05 29.53 -8.29
CA TYR A 102 -10.47 29.58 -7.97
C TYR A 102 -10.78 30.61 -6.88
N SER A 103 -10.07 30.58 -5.75
CA SER A 103 -10.29 31.54 -4.66
C SER A 103 -10.02 32.99 -5.09
N SER A 104 -8.99 33.22 -5.92
CA SER A 104 -8.71 34.55 -6.46
C SER A 104 -9.85 35.07 -7.34
N VAL A 105 -10.46 34.20 -8.16
CA VAL A 105 -11.61 34.56 -9.01
C VAL A 105 -12.83 34.86 -8.15
N GLU A 106 -13.12 34.02 -7.16
CA GLU A 106 -14.25 34.20 -6.26
C GLU A 106 -14.16 35.52 -5.45
N LEU A 107 -12.94 35.92 -5.07
CA LEU A 107 -12.69 37.12 -4.26
C LEU A 107 -12.42 38.38 -5.10
N VAL A 108 -12.43 38.29 -6.44
CA VAL A 108 -11.99 39.39 -7.32
C VAL A 108 -12.81 40.68 -7.11
N SER A 109 -14.11 40.55 -6.87
CA SER A 109 -15.01 41.69 -6.68
C SER A 109 -14.73 42.41 -5.36
N MET A 110 -14.45 41.66 -4.29
CA MET A 110 -14.07 42.18 -2.98
C MET A 110 -12.71 42.90 -3.05
N TYR A 111 -11.71 42.28 -3.69
CA TYR A 111 -10.41 42.93 -3.90
C TYR A 111 -10.55 44.23 -4.71
N THR A 112 -11.35 44.21 -5.78
CA THR A 112 -11.61 45.41 -6.58
C THR A 112 -12.27 46.52 -5.76
N LYS A 113 -13.25 46.19 -4.90
CA LYS A 113 -13.90 47.17 -4.01
C LYS A 113 -12.92 47.73 -2.98
N ILE A 114 -12.06 46.90 -2.40
CA ILE A 114 -10.99 47.31 -1.48
C ILE A 114 -10.01 48.26 -2.17
N GLU A 115 -9.58 47.96 -3.39
CA GLU A 115 -8.67 48.81 -4.17
C GLU A 115 -9.30 50.15 -4.52
N ASN A 116 -10.58 50.15 -4.93
CA ASN A 116 -11.32 51.37 -5.21
C ASN A 116 -11.44 52.27 -3.97
N LEU A 117 -11.78 51.70 -2.80
CA LEU A 117 -11.84 52.44 -1.53
C LEU A 117 -10.47 53.04 -1.16
N ARG A 118 -9.39 52.27 -1.32
CA ARG A 118 -8.02 52.77 -1.10
C ARG A 118 -7.68 53.94 -2.03
N ALA A 119 -8.00 53.81 -3.32
CA ALA A 119 -7.76 54.86 -4.30
C ALA A 119 -8.56 56.14 -4.00
N GLU A 120 -9.81 56.00 -3.56
CA GLU A 120 -10.67 57.12 -3.17
C GLU A 120 -10.14 57.85 -1.93
N ILE A 121 -9.77 57.09 -0.89
CA ILE A 121 -9.13 57.63 0.32
C ILE A 121 -7.85 58.40 -0.06
N ASP A 122 -7.01 57.85 -0.93
CA ASP A 122 -5.78 58.49 -1.39
C ASP A 122 -6.05 59.78 -2.17
N ALA A 123 -7.07 59.78 -3.04
CA ALA A 123 -7.48 60.97 -3.78
C ALA A 123 -7.98 62.08 -2.85
N LEU A 124 -8.81 61.73 -1.86
CA LEU A 124 -9.31 62.68 -0.86
C LEU A 124 -8.20 63.22 0.04
N ASN A 125 -7.26 62.36 0.48
CA ASN A 125 -6.09 62.79 1.25
C ASN A 125 -5.22 63.79 0.47
N LYS A 126 -5.04 63.59 -0.84
CA LYS A 126 -4.32 64.53 -1.71
C LYS A 126 -5.07 65.85 -1.89
N ALA A 127 -6.40 65.81 -1.97
CA ALA A 127 -7.25 66.99 -2.13
C ALA A 127 -7.41 67.81 -0.82
N SER A 128 -7.47 67.15 0.34
CA SER A 128 -7.62 67.78 1.66
C SER A 128 -6.43 68.68 2.01
N ASN A 129 -5.24 68.35 1.50
CA ASN A 129 -4.05 69.20 1.60
C ASN A 129 -4.20 70.57 0.89
N LYS A 130 -5.26 70.79 0.10
CA LYS A 130 -5.51 72.03 -0.67
C LYS A 130 -6.79 72.80 -0.29
N LYS A 131 -7.70 72.28 0.56
CA LYS A 131 -9.01 72.90 0.89
C LYS A 131 -9.45 72.65 2.35
N ASN A 132 -10.54 73.29 2.80
CA ASN A 132 -11.11 73.25 4.16
C ASN A 132 -11.07 71.86 4.83
N LYS A 133 -10.33 71.75 5.95
CA LYS A 133 -9.90 70.49 6.58
C LYS A 133 -10.98 69.66 7.27
N GLN A 134 -12.05 70.26 7.79
CA GLN A 134 -12.91 69.57 8.77
C GLN A 134 -13.94 68.60 8.16
N VAL A 135 -14.60 68.97 7.06
CA VAL A 135 -15.60 68.12 6.38
C VAL A 135 -14.93 66.93 5.69
N VAL A 136 -13.82 67.19 5.00
CA VAL A 136 -13.05 66.16 4.26
C VAL A 136 -12.48 65.10 5.22
N ASN A 137 -12.14 65.46 6.46
CA ASN A 137 -11.62 64.50 7.44
C ASN A 137 -12.71 63.53 7.95
N GLY A 138 -13.98 63.97 7.98
CA GLY A 138 -15.11 63.11 8.34
C GLY A 138 -15.38 62.05 7.27
N GLU A 139 -15.40 62.45 6.00
CA GLU A 139 -15.57 61.55 4.85
C GLU A 139 -14.44 60.52 4.76
N ILE A 140 -13.18 60.94 4.93
CA ILE A 140 -12.02 60.04 4.95
C ILE A 140 -12.13 59.00 6.07
N ASN A 141 -12.56 59.41 7.27
CA ASN A 141 -12.72 58.48 8.39
C ASN A 141 -13.86 57.47 8.15
N SER A 142 -14.96 57.91 7.53
CA SER A 142 -16.05 57.02 7.12
C SER A 142 -15.55 55.96 6.13
N LEU A 143 -14.86 56.37 5.07
CA LEU A 143 -14.31 55.45 4.06
C LEU A 143 -13.27 54.48 4.64
N LYS A 144 -12.46 54.93 5.61
CA LYS A 144 -11.53 54.03 6.34
C LYS A 144 -12.28 52.97 7.14
N SER A 145 -13.37 53.34 7.81
CA SER A 145 -14.20 52.38 8.53
C SER A 145 -14.85 51.37 7.57
N GLU A 146 -15.37 51.82 6.43
CA GLU A 146 -15.92 50.95 5.38
C GLU A 146 -14.85 50.00 4.82
N LEU A 147 -13.64 50.52 4.56
CA LEU A 147 -12.50 49.72 4.10
C LEU A 147 -12.12 48.63 5.12
N ASP A 148 -12.05 48.97 6.41
CA ASP A 148 -11.73 48.01 7.47
C ASP A 148 -12.81 46.91 7.60
N GLU A 149 -14.07 47.27 7.39
CA GLU A 149 -15.19 46.31 7.37
C GLU A 149 -15.08 45.36 6.17
N TYR A 150 -14.86 45.89 4.96
CA TYR A 150 -14.67 45.09 3.75
C TYR A 150 -13.45 44.17 3.82
N ILE A 151 -12.34 44.60 4.43
CA ILE A 151 -11.16 43.76 4.63
C ILE A 151 -11.48 42.56 5.53
N LYS A 152 -12.26 42.78 6.60
CA LYS A 152 -12.71 41.71 7.49
C LYS A 152 -13.63 40.74 6.76
N GLU A 153 -14.61 41.25 6.01
CA GLU A 153 -15.53 40.45 5.22
C GLU A 153 -14.78 39.60 4.19
N CYS A 154 -13.82 40.18 3.46
CA CYS A 154 -12.97 39.48 2.51
C CYS A 154 -12.18 38.35 3.18
N SER A 155 -11.62 38.60 4.38
CA SER A 155 -10.88 37.59 5.14
C SER A 155 -11.79 36.44 5.61
N ILE A 156 -13.01 36.75 6.04
CA ILE A 156 -14.01 35.75 6.42
C ILE A 156 -14.36 34.89 5.21
N ARG A 157 -14.64 35.51 4.06
CA ARG A 157 -15.00 34.78 2.84
C ARG A 157 -13.86 33.88 2.37
N GLU A 158 -12.62 34.36 2.44
CA GLU A 158 -11.45 33.53 2.13
C GLU A 158 -11.39 32.29 3.03
N MET A 159 -11.58 32.46 4.34
CA MET A 159 -11.61 31.35 5.30
C MET A 159 -12.75 30.36 5.04
N GLU A 160 -13.94 30.85 4.66
CA GLU A 160 -15.07 29.99 4.26
C GLU A 160 -14.72 29.13 3.06
N LEU A 161 -14.07 29.69 2.03
CA LEU A 161 -13.67 28.93 0.84
C LEU A 161 -12.72 27.79 1.20
N TYR A 162 -11.73 28.04 2.07
CA TYR A 162 -10.85 26.99 2.58
C TYR A 162 -11.64 25.92 3.35
N TYR A 163 -12.56 26.33 4.21
CA TYR A 163 -13.37 25.41 5.00
C TYR A 163 -14.27 24.52 4.13
N GLU A 164 -14.99 25.11 3.17
CA GLU A 164 -15.83 24.38 2.21
C GLU A 164 -15.01 23.37 1.40
N CYS A 165 -13.83 23.77 0.95
CA CYS A 165 -12.90 22.92 0.23
C CYS A 165 -12.47 21.72 1.07
N MET A 166 -12.00 21.96 2.30
CA MET A 166 -11.59 20.90 3.22
C MET A 166 -12.74 19.95 3.57
N LYS A 167 -13.96 20.47 3.74
CA LYS A 167 -15.15 19.66 3.99
C LYS A 167 -15.47 18.74 2.82
N LYS A 168 -15.36 19.22 1.57
CA LYS A 168 -15.54 18.40 0.36
C LYS A 168 -14.47 17.31 0.26
N LEU A 169 -13.21 17.64 0.51
CA LEU A 169 -12.10 16.67 0.53
C LEU A 169 -12.31 15.57 1.58
N ALA A 170 -12.71 15.95 2.80
CA ALA A 170 -13.01 14.98 3.86
C ALA A 170 -14.17 14.04 3.48
N THR A 171 -15.24 14.60 2.91
CA THR A 171 -16.41 13.81 2.49
C THR A 171 -16.05 12.82 1.37
N ALA A 172 -15.22 13.24 0.41
CA ALA A 172 -14.75 12.36 -0.66
C ALA A 172 -13.95 11.17 -0.10
N ASN A 173 -13.05 11.42 0.84
CA ASN A 173 -12.26 10.38 1.50
C ASN A 173 -13.12 9.37 2.29
N GLU A 174 -14.17 9.84 2.97
CA GLU A 174 -15.11 8.96 3.68
C GLU A 174 -15.94 8.08 2.73
N ALA A 175 -16.36 8.62 1.59
CA ALA A 175 -17.13 7.88 0.59
C ALA A 175 -16.29 6.75 -0.03
N GLU A 176 -15.03 7.01 -0.35
CA GLU A 176 -14.09 6.01 -0.84
C GLU A 176 -13.80 4.94 0.21
N SER A 177 -13.58 5.33 1.46
CA SER A 177 -13.34 4.41 2.59
C SER A 177 -14.51 3.43 2.80
N LYS A 178 -15.75 3.91 2.67
CA LYS A 178 -16.96 3.07 2.77
C LYS A 178 -17.16 2.17 1.54
N SER A 179 -16.71 2.59 0.35
CA SER A 179 -16.78 1.78 -0.87
C SER A 179 -15.80 0.60 -0.85
N ASN A 180 -14.56 0.82 -0.38
CA ASN A 180 -13.51 -0.20 -0.30
C ASN A 180 -13.84 -1.31 0.72
N TYR A 181 -14.60 -1.01 1.77
CA TYR A 181 -15.06 -2.00 2.75
C TYR A 181 -16.07 -3.01 2.18
N LYS A 182 -16.77 -2.67 1.08
CA LYS A 182 -17.71 -3.60 0.42
C LYS A 182 -16.99 -4.56 -0.54
N ASN A 183 -15.88 -4.14 -1.14
CA ASN A 183 -15.13 -4.97 -2.09
C ASN A 183 -14.24 -6.04 -1.44
N SER A 184 -13.87 -5.89 -0.15
CA SER A 184 -13.01 -6.87 0.54
C SER A 184 -13.75 -8.11 1.09
N LYS A 185 -15.08 -8.15 1.04
CA LYS A 185 -15.88 -9.30 1.51
C LYS A 185 -16.21 -10.35 0.45
N GLY A 186 -15.68 -10.19 -0.76
CA GLY A 186 -16.00 -11.02 -1.93
C GLY A 186 -14.93 -12.02 -2.36
N HIS A 187 -14.13 -12.59 -1.44
CA HIS A 187 -13.33 -13.77 -1.74
C HIS A 187 -13.33 -14.72 -0.54
N LYS A 188 -14.21 -15.72 -0.60
CA LYS A 188 -14.12 -16.98 0.13
C LYS A 188 -14.35 -18.11 -0.86
#